data_AF-A0A3A8MD04-F1
#
_entry.id   AF-A0A3A8MD04-F1
#
_cell.length_a   1.000
_cell.length_b   1.000
_cell.length_c   1.000
_cell.angle_alpha   90.00
_cell.angle_beta   90.00
_cell.angle_gamma   90.00
#
_symmetry.space_group_name_H-M   'P 1'
#
loop_
_entity.id
_entity.type
_entity.pdbx_description
1 polymer ?
#
loop_
_entity_poly.entity_id
_entity_poly.type
_entity_poly.pdbx_seq_one_letter_code
_entity_poly.pdbx_strand_id
1 'polypeptide(L)'
;MPTLSEYTNVYNTALIVIEQKGYQAWYDKQAEMFCAEKDGWDFMAESPVGLLGLISIFEFKKPEKYGEYWWRERGRDLYGELPRKPKPYRSVLERDED
;
A
#
# COMPACT_ATOMS: atom_id res chain seq x y z
N MET A 1 17.25 11.02 -6.95
CA MET A 1 16.12 10.23 -7.46
C MET A 1 15.92 9.03 -6.54
N PRO A 2 14.68 8.60 -6.24
CA PRO A 2 14.45 7.35 -5.53
C PRO A 2 14.79 6.14 -6.41
N THR A 3 15.08 5.00 -5.79
CA THR A 3 15.37 3.73 -6.48
C THR A 3 14.11 3.04 -7.00
N LEU A 4 12.97 3.34 -6.39
CA LEU A 4 11.65 2.87 -6.75
C LEU A 4 10.65 3.98 -6.40
N SER A 5 9.73 4.28 -7.31
CA SER A 5 8.65 5.24 -7.10
C SER A 5 7.36 4.66 -7.64
N GLU A 6 6.23 5.11 -7.09
CA GLU A 6 4.93 4.75 -7.63
C GLU A 6 4.77 5.35 -9.03
N TYR A 7 4.55 4.47 -10.00
CA TYR A 7 4.20 4.80 -11.38
C TYR A 7 3.60 3.55 -12.04
N THR A 8 3.06 3.70 -13.25
CA THR A 8 2.34 2.60 -13.93
C THR A 8 3.20 1.35 -14.18
N ASN A 9 4.53 1.48 -14.19
CA ASN A 9 5.47 0.37 -14.34
C ASN A 9 5.49 -0.60 -13.13
N VAL A 10 5.08 -0.18 -11.94
CA VAL A 10 5.00 -1.05 -10.74
C VAL A 10 3.62 -1.63 -10.50
N TYR A 11 2.60 -1.17 -11.23
CA TYR A 11 1.19 -1.55 -11.00
C TYR A 11 0.95 -3.04 -11.20
N ASN A 12 1.46 -3.61 -12.29
CA ASN A 12 1.34 -5.05 -12.54
C ASN A 12 2.03 -5.88 -11.44
N THR A 13 3.18 -5.42 -10.96
CA THR A 13 3.90 -6.09 -9.86
C THR A 13 3.07 -6.08 -8.58
N ALA A 14 2.42 -4.96 -8.25
CA ALA A 14 1.53 -4.88 -7.08
C ALA A 14 0.34 -5.86 -7.19
N LEU A 15 -0.29 -5.96 -8.35
CA LEU A 15 -1.40 -6.90 -8.59
C LEU A 15 -0.97 -8.36 -8.46
N ILE A 16 0.20 -8.73 -9.01
CA ILE A 16 0.76 -10.09 -8.87
C ILE A 16 1.02 -10.41 -7.39
N VAL A 17 1.55 -9.47 -6.61
CA VAL A 17 1.78 -9.68 -5.17
C VAL A 17 0.47 -9.87 -4.41
N ILE A 18 -0.57 -9.10 -4.75
CA ILE A 18 -1.92 -9.24 -4.16
C ILE A 18 -2.48 -10.64 -4.45
N GLU A 19 -2.41 -11.09 -5.71
CA GLU A 19 -2.83 -12.44 -6.12
C GLU A 19 -2.05 -13.53 -5.39
N GLN A 20 -0.72 -13.42 -5.31
CA GLN A 20 0.14 -14.37 -4.60
C GLN A 20 -0.12 -14.44 -3.09
N LYS A 21 -0.64 -13.36 -2.49
CA LYS A 21 -1.12 -13.34 -1.10
C LYS A 21 -2.49 -14.04 -0.92
N GLY A 22 -3.09 -14.51 -2.01
CA GLY A 22 -4.37 -15.22 -2.01
C GLY A 22 -5.60 -14.30 -2.03
N TYR A 23 -5.44 -13.05 -2.48
CA TYR A 23 -6.57 -12.13 -2.68
C TYR A 23 -7.08 -12.26 -4.12
N GLN A 24 -8.40 -12.19 -4.29
CA GLN A 24 -8.99 -11.96 -5.60
C GLN A 24 -8.97 -10.45 -5.88
N ALA A 25 -8.28 -10.01 -6.93
CA ALA A 25 -8.27 -8.61 -7.36
C ALA A 25 -9.12 -8.37 -8.61
N TRP A 26 -9.76 -7.21 -8.71
CA TRP A 26 -10.49 -6.77 -9.90
C TRP A 26 -10.45 -5.25 -10.06
N TYR A 27 -10.87 -4.77 -11.24
CA TYR A 27 -11.08 -3.34 -11.48
C TYR A 27 -12.58 -3.07 -11.56
N ASP A 28 -13.07 -2.19 -10.71
CA ASP A 28 -14.44 -1.70 -10.75
C ASP A 28 -14.53 -0.52 -11.72
N LYS A 29 -15.19 -0.73 -12.86
CA LYS A 29 -15.35 0.29 -13.89
C LYS A 29 -16.31 1.42 -13.51
N GLN A 30 -17.25 1.18 -12.61
CA GLN A 30 -18.22 2.19 -12.18
C GLN A 30 -17.59 3.13 -11.17
N ALA A 31 -16.80 2.59 -10.24
CA ALA A 31 -16.05 3.37 -9.28
C ALA A 31 -14.74 3.94 -9.85
N GLU A 32 -14.25 3.39 -10.96
CA GLU A 32 -12.91 3.65 -11.51
C GLU A 32 -11.79 3.33 -10.51
N MET A 33 -11.94 2.20 -9.79
CA MET A 33 -11.07 1.83 -8.67
C MET A 33 -10.55 0.39 -8.81
N PHE A 34 -9.40 0.14 -8.20
CA PHE A 34 -8.87 -1.20 -8.00
C PHE A 34 -9.40 -1.79 -6.71
N CYS A 35 -9.86 -3.03 -6.77
CA CYS A 35 -10.47 -3.72 -5.64
C CYS A 35 -9.78 -5.05 -5.38
N ALA A 36 -9.86 -5.52 -4.13
CA ALA A 36 -9.47 -6.86 -3.76
C ALA A 36 -10.33 -7.41 -2.62
N GLU A 37 -10.49 -8.72 -2.56
CA GLU A 37 -11.21 -9.43 -1.50
C GLU A 37 -10.43 -10.66 -1.04
N LYS A 38 -10.54 -10.94 0.27
CA LYS A 38 -10.12 -12.22 0.87
C LYS A 38 -10.86 -12.49 2.18
N ASP A 39 -11.39 -13.70 2.33
CA ASP A 39 -12.04 -14.19 3.55
C ASP A 39 -13.16 -13.25 4.07
N GLY A 40 -13.89 -12.61 3.15
CA GLY A 40 -14.97 -11.66 3.43
C GLY A 40 -14.53 -10.23 3.69
N TRP A 41 -13.22 -9.93 3.63
CA TRP A 41 -12.69 -8.58 3.74
C TRP A 41 -12.40 -8.00 2.37
N ASP A 42 -12.95 -6.82 2.08
CA ASP A 42 -12.76 -6.11 0.83
C ASP A 42 -11.96 -4.81 0.98
N PHE A 43 -11.30 -4.43 -0.11
CA PHE A 43 -10.40 -3.28 -0.18
C PHE A 43 -10.62 -2.57 -1.52
N MET A 44 -10.48 -1.25 -1.53
CA MET A 44 -10.64 -0.43 -2.73
C MET A 44 -9.67 0.75 -2.71
N ALA A 45 -8.98 1.03 -3.81
CA ALA A 45 -8.04 2.13 -3.94
C ALA A 45 -7.90 2.64 -5.39
N GLU A 46 -7.42 3.86 -5.55
CA GLU A 46 -7.20 4.52 -6.85
C GLU A 46 -6.00 3.94 -7.63
N SER A 47 -5.08 3.25 -6.95
CA SER A 47 -3.93 2.61 -7.58
C SER A 47 -3.68 1.20 -7.03
N PRO A 48 -3.04 0.30 -7.81
CA PRO A 48 -2.64 -1.01 -7.32
C PRO A 48 -1.65 -0.96 -6.14
N VAL A 49 -0.81 0.07 -6.08
CA VAL A 49 0.12 0.28 -4.95
C VAL A 49 -0.65 0.72 -3.70
N GLY A 50 -1.63 1.61 -3.85
CA GLY A 50 -2.55 1.99 -2.77
C GLY A 50 -3.36 0.79 -2.26
N LEU A 51 -3.86 -0.06 -3.15
CA LEU A 51 -4.58 -1.29 -2.80
C LEU A 51 -3.70 -2.25 -2.00
N LEU A 52 -2.47 -2.48 -2.45
CA LEU A 52 -1.48 -3.28 -1.71
C LEU A 52 -1.15 -2.66 -0.33
N GLY A 53 -1.14 -1.33 -0.24
CA GLY A 53 -0.98 -0.60 1.02
C GLY A 53 -2.12 -0.87 2.02
N LEU A 54 -3.38 -0.81 1.57
CA LEU A 54 -4.55 -1.12 2.42
C LEU A 54 -4.53 -2.58 2.91
N ILE A 55 -4.21 -3.51 2.02
CA ILE A 55 -4.03 -4.92 2.37
C ILE A 55 -2.93 -5.08 3.43
N SER A 56 -1.81 -4.35 3.28
CA SER A 56 -0.72 -4.39 4.26
C SER A 56 -1.14 -3.87 5.63
N ILE A 57 -2.02 -2.84 5.69
CA ILE A 57 -2.61 -2.36 6.95
C ILE A 57 -3.47 -3.47 7.57
N PHE A 58 -4.32 -4.13 6.79
CA PHE A 58 -5.13 -5.25 7.26
C PHE A 58 -4.27 -6.38 7.83
N GLU A 59 -3.23 -6.80 7.11
CA GLU A 59 -2.30 -7.84 7.54
C GLU A 59 -1.52 -7.47 8.81
N PHE A 60 -1.23 -6.18 9.01
CA PHE A 60 -0.62 -5.67 10.23
C PHE A 60 -1.59 -5.70 11.41
N LYS A 61 -2.84 -5.24 11.22
CA LYS A 61 -3.84 -5.14 12.28
C LYS A 61 -4.43 -6.50 12.68
N LYS A 62 -4.50 -7.45 11.75
CA LYS A 62 -5.09 -8.80 11.93
C LYS A 62 -6.46 -8.76 12.64
N PRO A 63 -7.44 -7.99 12.16
CA PRO A 63 -8.73 -7.90 12.82
C PRO A 63 -9.46 -9.25 12.77
N GLU A 64 -9.93 -9.74 13.92
CA GLU A 64 -10.70 -11.00 14.01
C GLU A 64 -12.19 -10.82 13.71
N LYS A 65 -12.67 -9.57 13.79
CA LYS A 65 -14.07 -9.20 13.54
C LYS A 65 -14.17 -7.79 13.02
N TYR A 66 -15.23 -7.52 12.27
CA TYR A 66 -15.55 -6.16 11.85
C TYR A 66 -15.84 -5.27 13.07
N GLY A 67 -15.30 -4.06 13.02
CA GLY A 67 -15.61 -2.96 13.92
C GLY A 67 -15.28 -1.65 13.23
N GLU A 68 -16.07 -0.59 13.49
CA GLU A 68 -15.81 0.71 12.88
C GLU A 68 -14.38 1.18 13.16
N TYR A 69 -13.71 1.70 12.14
CA TYR A 69 -12.34 2.23 12.22
C TYR A 69 -11.32 1.24 12.79
N TRP A 70 -11.49 -0.07 12.60
CA TRP A 70 -10.55 -1.10 13.07
C TRP A 70 -9.10 -0.85 12.59
N TRP A 71 -8.94 -0.19 11.45
CA TRP A 71 -7.64 0.17 10.85
C TRP A 71 -6.95 1.34 11.56
N ARG A 72 -7.68 2.15 12.33
CA ARG A 72 -7.14 3.38 12.93
C ARG A 72 -6.13 3.04 14.02
N GLU A 73 -4.96 3.66 13.94
CA GLU A 73 -3.95 3.61 14.99
C GLU A 73 -3.98 4.89 15.83
N ARG A 74 -3.70 4.77 17.14
CA ARG A 74 -3.60 5.92 18.05
C ARG A 74 -2.14 6.33 18.20
N GLY A 75 -1.86 7.62 18.06
CA GLY A 75 -0.50 8.12 18.17
C GLY A 75 -0.36 9.56 17.68
N ARG A 76 0.88 9.93 17.37
CA ARG A 76 1.22 11.23 16.78
C ARG A 76 0.62 11.39 15.39
N ASP A 77 0.27 12.62 15.00
CA ASP A 77 -0.18 12.94 13.65
C ASP A 77 1.02 13.00 12.69
N LEU A 78 1.48 11.83 12.24
CA LEU A 78 2.61 11.78 11.31
C LEU A 78 2.26 12.41 9.96
N TYR A 79 1.01 12.32 9.50
CA TYR A 79 0.62 12.87 8.20
C TYR A 79 0.79 14.40 8.15
N GLY A 80 0.39 15.11 9.21
CA GLY A 80 0.59 16.55 9.34
C GLY A 80 2.02 16.98 9.74
N GLU A 81 2.80 16.09 10.36
CA GLU A 81 4.09 16.42 10.98
C GLU A 81 5.34 15.87 10.26
N LEU A 82 5.20 15.27 9.06
CA LEU A 82 6.37 14.73 8.34
C LEU A 82 7.42 15.82 8.07
N PRO A 83 8.73 15.53 8.29
CA PRO A 83 9.79 16.48 8.00
C PRO A 83 9.89 16.73 6.49
N ARG A 84 10.13 17.98 6.11
CA ARG A 84 10.27 18.39 4.69
C ARG A 84 11.61 17.99 4.06
N LYS A 85 12.55 17.52 4.85
CA LYS A 85 13.88 17.06 4.41
C LYS A 85 14.23 15.76 5.12
N PRO A 86 14.84 14.78 4.41
CA PRO A 86 15.32 13.58 5.05
C PRO A 86 16.50 13.91 5.97
N LYS A 87 16.75 13.03 6.95
CA LYS A 87 18.08 12.98 7.59
C LYS A 87 19.10 12.53 6.53
N PRO A 88 20.40 12.88 6.68
CA PRO A 88 21.43 12.39 5.76
C PRO A 88 21.35 10.86 5.60
N TYR A 89 21.32 10.41 4.35
CA TYR A 89 21.34 8.99 3.97
C TYR A 89 22.15 8.85 2.69
N ARG A 90 22.78 7.67 2.50
CA ARG A 90 23.47 7.32 1.25
C ARG A 90 22.59 6.39 0.43
N SER A 91 22.19 6.82 -0.76
CA SER A 91 21.35 6.03 -1.66
C SER A 91 22.09 4.77 -2.12
N VAL A 92 21.38 3.68 -2.42
CA VAL A 92 22.03 2.50 -3.03
C VAL A 92 22.55 2.81 -4.43
N LEU A 93 21.92 3.75 -5.15
CA LEU A 93 22.41 4.22 -6.45
C LEU A 93 23.81 4.84 -6.36
N GLU A 94 24.19 5.39 -5.20
CA GLU A 94 25.50 5.99 -4.96
C GLU A 94 26.52 4.99 -4.39
N ARG A 95 26.10 3.76 -4.08
CA ARG A 95 27.00 2.68 -3.60
C ARG A 95 27.59 1.89 -4.75
N ASP A 96 26.87 1.81 -5.86
CA ASP A 96 27.24 1.02 -7.04
C ASP A 96 28.08 1.82 -8.05
N GLU A 97 28.46 3.07 -7.72
CA GLU A 97 29.31 3.96 -8.53
C GLU A 97 30.78 4.00 -8.06
N ASP A 98 31.15 3.21 -7.02
CA ASP A 98 32.54 3.00 -6.54
C ASP A 98 33.15 1.72 -7.14
#